data_AF-A0A7W9ZLL8-F1
#
_entry.id   AF-A0A7W9ZLL8-F1
#
_cell.length_a   1.000
_cell.length_b   1.000
_cell.length_c   1.000
_cell.angle_alpha   90.00
_cell.angle_beta   90.00
_cell.angle_gamma   90.00
#
_symmetry.space_group_name_H-M   'P 1'
#
loop_
_entity.id
_entity.type
_entity.pdbx_description
1 polymer ?
#
loop_
_entity_poly.entity_id
_entity_poly.type
_entity_poly.pdbx_seq_one_letter_code
_entity_poly.pdbx_strand_id
1 'polypeptide(L)' 'MQDLKDFEKFMSFKRPIYGASPLIFFSVLKKDKQFDYIFAS' A
#
# COMPACT_ATOMS: atom_id res chain seq x y z
N MET A 1 16.38 4.94 2.49
CA MET A 1 15.89 5.76 3.63
C MET A 1 14.87 6.80 3.16
N GLN A 2 15.03 7.35 1.96
CA GLN A 2 14.02 8.17 1.28
C GLN A 2 12.74 7.36 0.96
N ASP A 3 12.90 6.11 0.51
CA ASP A 3 11.77 5.23 0.16
C ASP A 3 10.80 4.98 1.32
N LEU A 4 11.33 4.91 2.55
CA LEU A 4 10.52 4.75 3.75
C LEU A 4 9.68 6.01 4.01
N LYS A 5 10.26 7.20 3.88
CA LYS A 5 9.53 8.47 4.06
C LYS A 5 8.47 8.65 2.98
N ASP A 6 8.78 8.29 1.76
CA ASP A 6 7.83 8.37 0.65
C ASP A 6 6.70 7.37 0.82
N PHE A 7 7.00 6.17 1.32
CA PHE A 7 5.99 5.17 1.68
C PHE A 7 5.09 5.65 2.84
N GLU A 8 5.65 6.22 3.90
CA GLU A 8 4.86 6.77 5.01
C GLU A 8 3.94 7.91 4.55
N LYS A 9 4.45 8.80 3.70
CA LYS A 9 3.67 9.87 3.09
C LYS A 9 2.54 9.30 2.23
N PHE A 10 2.82 8.32 1.38
CA PHE A 10 1.80 7.61 0.61
C PHE A 10 0.73 6.99 1.50
N MET A 11 1.12 6.28 2.56
CA MET A 11 0.20 5.65 3.51
C MET A 11 -0.68 6.69 4.22
N SER A 12 -0.15 7.88 4.53
CA SER A 12 -0.94 8.97 5.11
C SER A 12 -2.09 9.41 4.20
N PHE A 13 -1.85 9.48 2.88
CA PHE A 13 -2.88 9.82 1.89
C PHE A 13 -3.93 8.71 1.72
N LYS A 14 -3.53 7.45 1.91
CA LYS A 14 -4.42 6.29 1.75
C LYS A 14 -5.17 5.89 3.02
N ARG A 15 -4.88 6.55 4.16
CA ARG A 15 -5.52 6.32 5.45
C ARG A 15 -7.06 6.34 5.43
N PRO A 16 -7.74 7.21 4.65
CA PRO A 16 -9.20 7.20 4.56
C PRO A 16 -9.77 5.92 3.93
N ILE A 17 -8.97 5.21 3.13
CA ILE A 17 -9.41 4.03 2.37
C ILE A 17 -9.01 2.75 3.10
N TYR A 18 -7.76 2.67 3.59
CA TYR A 18 -7.20 1.45 4.17
C TYR A 18 -6.99 1.53 5.69
N GLY A 19 -7.38 2.63 6.32
CA GLY A 19 -7.21 2.83 7.76
C GLY A 19 -5.75 3.10 8.15
N ALA A 20 -5.47 3.01 9.45
CA ALA A 20 -4.19 3.42 10.02
C ALA A 20 -3.05 2.40 9.86
N SER A 21 -3.34 1.15 9.46
CA SER A 21 -2.34 0.09 9.39
C SER A 21 -1.94 -0.22 7.94
N PRO A 22 -0.65 -0.13 7.58
CA PRO A 22 -0.13 -0.56 6.28
C PRO A 22 -0.46 -2.03 5.95
N LEU A 23 -0.68 -2.87 6.96
CA LEU A 23 -1.07 -4.26 6.76
C LEU A 23 -2.42 -4.39 6.06
N ILE A 24 -3.34 -3.45 6.29
CA ILE A 24 -4.65 -3.44 5.63
C ILE A 24 -4.48 -3.12 4.14
N PHE A 25 -3.63 -2.15 3.80
CA PHE A 25 -3.29 -1.83 2.41
C PHE A 25 -2.76 -3.05 1.66
N PHE A 26 -1.76 -3.74 2.22
CA PHE A 26 -1.21 -4.95 1.60
C PHE A 26 -2.22 -6.10 1.55
N SER A 27 -3.08 -6.24 2.57
CA SER A 27 -4.15 -7.23 2.55
C SER A 27 -5.16 -6.97 1.43
N VAL A 28 -5.49 -5.71 1.13
CA VAL A 28 -6.41 -5.35 0.04
C VAL A 28 -5.75 -5.62 -1.32
N LEU A 29 -4.51 -5.15 -1.52
CA LEU A 29 -3.76 -5.44 -2.75
C LEU A 29 -3.66 -6.94 -3.04
N LYS A 30 -3.47 -7.76 -2.00
CA LYS A 30 -3.44 -9.22 -2.12
C LYS A 30 -4.80 -9.79 -2.54
N LYS A 31 -5.89 -9.33 -1.94
CA LYS A 31 -7.25 -9.78 -2.28
C LYS A 31 -7.63 -9.42 -3.73
N ASP A 32 -7.27 -8.22 -4.15
CA ASP A 32 -7.62 -7.68 -5.46
C ASP A 32 -6.66 -8.16 -6.57
N LYS A 33 -5.72 -9.07 -6.25
CA LYS A 33 -4.66 -9.56 -7.14
C LYS A 33 -3.86 -8.42 -7.81
N GLN A 34 -3.82 -7.24 -7.18
CA GLN A 34 -3.09 -6.09 -7.70
C GLN A 34 -1.59 -6.25 -7.56
N PHE A 35 -1.12 -7.12 -6.65
CA PHE A 35 0.29 -7.51 -6.62
C PHE A 35 0.72 -8.13 -7.96
N ASP A 36 -0.05 -9.07 -8.50
CA ASP A 36 0.29 -9.70 -9.77
C ASP A 36 0.34 -8.68 -10.91
N TYR A 37 -0.50 -7.63 -10.87
CA TYR A 37 -0.49 -6.56 -11.86
C TYR A 37 0.65 -5.55 -11.69
N ILE A 38 0.94 -5.14 -10.45
CA ILE A 38 1.99 -4.15 -10.14
C ILE A 38 3.39 -4.75 -10.34
N PHE A 39 3.54 -6.05 -10.07
CA PHE A 39 4.79 -6.78 -10.16
C PHE A 39 4.86 -7.71 -11.39
N ALA A 40 3.83 -7.72 -12.24
CA ALA A 40 3.93 -8.33 -13.57
C ALA A 40 4.98 -7.57 -14.37
N SER A 41 6.00 -8.31 -14.79
CA SER A 41 7.15 -7.81 -15.55
C SER A 41 6.83 -7.67 -17.03
#